data_AF-A0A4Q3V2G1-F1
#
_entry.id   AF-A0A4Q3V2G1-F1
#
_cell.length_a   1.000
_cell.length_b   1.000
_cell.length_c   1.000
_cell.angle_alpha   90.00
_cell.angle_beta   90.00
_cell.angle_gamma   90.00
#
_symmetry.space_group_name_H-M   'P 1'
#
loop_
_entity.id
_entity.type
_entity.pdbx_description
1 polymer ?
#
loop_
_entity_poly.entity_id
_entity_poly.type
_entity_poly.pdbx_seq_one_letter_code
_entity_poly.pdbx_strand_id
1 'polypeptide(L)'
;QEWYNPIIREKVYHLFEDEIPYQTTVIVHEFKHKSSLIKIGANIIVQRETQKAIIIGEKGSMIRRLGTEARKDIEAFLQQKVFLELFVKVKPKWRENDLQLKEYGY
;
A
#
# COMPACT_ATOMS: atom_id res chain seq x y z
N GLN A 1 -13.89 4.91 4.22
CA GLN A 1 -13.75 3.62 3.52
C GLN A 1 -12.35 3.07 3.79
N GLU A 2 -12.12 2.50 4.98
CA GLU A 2 -10.76 2.28 5.53
C GLU A 2 -10.39 0.81 5.75
N TRP A 3 -11.33 -0.12 5.54
CA TRP A 3 -11.21 -1.53 5.95
C TRP A 3 -10.11 -2.34 5.25
N TYR A 4 -9.57 -1.86 4.12
CA TYR A 4 -8.56 -2.58 3.33
C TYR A 4 -7.12 -2.17 3.62
N ASN A 5 -6.95 -1.02 4.27
CA ASN A 5 -5.63 -0.52 4.65
C ASN A 5 -4.86 -1.53 5.54
N PRO A 6 -5.50 -2.18 6.53
CA PRO A 6 -4.83 -3.19 7.36
C PRO A 6 -4.26 -4.36 6.56
N ILE A 7 -4.98 -4.86 5.53
CA ILE A 7 -4.53 -6.03 4.74
C ILE A 7 -3.24 -5.71 3.97
N ILE A 8 -3.16 -4.54 3.33
CA ILE A 8 -1.95 -4.15 2.59
C ILE A 8 -0.80 -3.89 3.56
N ARG A 9 -1.06 -3.22 4.69
CA ARG A 9 -0.06 -2.95 5.73
C ARG A 9 0.48 -4.23 6.38
N GLU A 10 -0.37 -5.22 6.62
CA GLU A 10 0.03 -6.53 7.13
C GLU A 10 1.05 -7.18 6.18
N LYS A 11 0.82 -7.12 4.87
CA LYS A 11 1.80 -7.64 3.90
C LYS A 11 3.09 -6.84 3.86
N VAL A 12 3.03 -5.53 4.04
CA VAL A 12 4.26 -4.73 4.21
C VAL A 12 5.03 -5.20 5.45
N TYR A 13 4.33 -5.48 6.56
CA TYR A 13 4.96 -5.96 7.79
C TYR A 13 5.62 -7.34 7.63
N HIS A 14 5.02 -8.23 6.85
CA HIS A 14 5.55 -9.58 6.64
C HIS A 14 6.64 -9.68 5.57
N LEU A 15 6.66 -8.79 4.59
CA LEU A 15 7.56 -8.88 3.43
C LEU A 15 8.82 -8.03 3.55
N PHE A 16 8.83 -7.04 4.44
CA PHE A 16 9.95 -6.12 4.62
C PHE A 16 10.43 -6.11 6.06
N GLU A 17 11.72 -5.88 6.24
CA GLU A 17 12.40 -5.91 7.54
C GLU A 17 12.82 -4.49 7.97
N ASP A 18 13.57 -4.43 9.08
CA ASP A 18 14.16 -3.21 9.63
C ASP A 18 13.14 -2.09 9.87
N GLU A 19 13.43 -0.88 9.40
CA GLU A 19 12.58 0.27 9.65
C GLU A 19 11.41 0.40 8.67
N ILE A 20 11.38 -0.39 7.58
CA ILE A 20 10.41 -0.23 6.49
C ILE A 20 8.96 -0.39 6.99
N PRO A 21 8.57 -1.45 7.73
CA PRO A 21 7.19 -1.59 8.22
C PRO A 21 6.75 -0.42 9.08
N TYR A 22 7.68 0.17 9.83
CA TYR A 22 7.41 1.21 10.80
C TYR A 22 7.54 2.61 10.24
N GLN A 23 8.13 2.81 9.06
CA GLN A 23 8.33 4.12 8.41
C GLN A 23 7.48 4.31 7.16
N THR A 24 6.62 3.35 6.86
CA THR A 24 5.68 3.40 5.75
C THR A 24 4.25 3.62 6.21
N THR A 25 3.44 4.18 5.33
CA THR A 25 1.98 4.18 5.48
C THR A 25 1.33 3.85 4.14
N VAL A 26 0.15 3.26 4.18
CA VAL A 26 -0.62 2.91 2.99
C VAL A 26 -1.90 3.74 2.97
N ILE A 27 -2.20 4.32 1.82
CA ILE A 27 -3.36 5.19 1.62
C ILE A 27 -4.14 4.69 0.42
N VAL A 28 -5.35 4.18 0.66
CA VAL A 28 -6.29 3.85 -0.40
C VAL A 28 -6.93 5.14 -0.89
N HIS A 29 -6.77 5.45 -2.17
CA HIS A 29 -7.30 6.69 -2.78
C HIS A 29 -8.32 6.41 -3.88
N GLU A 30 -8.51 5.15 -4.26
CA GLU A 30 -9.52 4.75 -5.24
C GLU A 30 -10.17 3.44 -4.81
N PHE A 31 -11.49 3.44 -4.80
CA PHE A 31 -12.30 2.23 -4.65
C PHE A 31 -13.49 2.34 -5.60
N LYS A 32 -13.46 1.58 -6.70
CA LYS A 32 -14.48 1.64 -7.75
C LYS A 32 -15.02 0.26 -8.06
N HIS A 33 -16.32 0.10 -7.89
CA HIS A 33 -17.02 -1.06 -8.43
C HIS A 33 -17.09 -0.93 -9.95
N LYS A 34 -16.50 -1.87 -10.66
CA LYS A 34 -16.71 -2.08 -12.09
C LYS A 34 -17.66 -3.26 -12.28
N SER A 35 -18.12 -3.44 -13.52
CA SER A 35 -19.06 -4.52 -13.87
C SER A 35 -18.58 -5.92 -13.50
N SER A 36 -17.27 -6.21 -13.60
CA SER A 36 -16.72 -7.55 -13.37
C SER A 36 -15.72 -7.65 -12.21
N LEU A 37 -15.28 -6.53 -11.64
CA LEU A 37 -14.27 -6.49 -10.58
C LEU A 37 -14.32 -5.19 -9.78
N ILE A 38 -13.64 -5.18 -8.64
CA ILE A 38 -13.42 -3.96 -7.85
C ILE A 38 -12.03 -3.43 -8.16
N LYS A 39 -11.93 -2.17 -8.60
CA LYS A 39 -10.65 -1.47 -8.74
C LYS A 39 -10.30 -0.80 -7.42
N ILE A 40 -9.12 -1.12 -6.88
CA ILE A 40 -8.55 -0.51 -5.68
C ILE A 40 -7.22 0.13 -6.07
N GLY A 41 -7.07 1.42 -5.79
CA GLY A 41 -5.82 2.16 -5.95
C GLY A 41 -5.26 2.57 -4.59
N ALA A 42 -4.00 2.23 -4.32
CA ALA A 42 -3.33 2.58 -3.07
C ALA A 42 -1.90 3.13 -3.29
N ASN A 43 -1.54 4.11 -2.46
CA ASN A 43 -0.20 4.64 -2.38
C ASN A 43 0.52 4.09 -1.15
N ILE A 44 1.72 3.57 -1.33
CA ILE A 44 2.68 3.24 -0.27
C ILE A 44 3.59 4.45 -0.12
N ILE A 45 3.46 5.16 0.99
CA ILE A 45 4.25 6.35 1.29
C ILE A 45 5.48 5.95 2.09
N VAL A 46 6.65 6.39 1.63
CA VAL A 46 7.95 6.18 2.28
C VAL A 46 8.64 7.51 2.53
N GLN A 47 9.65 7.54 3.40
CA GLN A 47 10.38 8.77 3.71
C GLN A 47 11.60 9.01 2.80
N ARG A 48 12.24 7.94 2.32
CA ARG A 48 13.50 8.01 1.56
C ARG A 48 13.42 7.24 0.23
N GLU A 49 14.19 7.67 -0.77
CA GLU A 49 14.30 6.96 -2.06
C GLU A 49 14.88 5.56 -1.91
N THR A 50 15.79 5.33 -0.95
CA THR A 50 16.31 3.99 -0.64
C THR A 50 15.21 3.03 -0.21
N GLN A 51 14.26 3.49 0.61
CA GLN A 51 13.10 2.71 1.03
C GLN A 51 12.18 2.39 -0.15
N LYS A 52 11.96 3.36 -1.04
CA LYS A 52 11.19 3.14 -2.27
C LYS A 52 11.86 2.09 -3.15
N ALA A 53 13.19 2.13 -3.29
CA ALA A 53 13.93 1.12 -4.04
C ALA A 53 13.75 -0.28 -3.44
N ILE A 54 13.79 -0.42 -2.11
CA ILE A 54 13.53 -1.68 -1.40
C ILE A 54 12.10 -2.19 -1.67
N ILE A 55 11.09 -1.31 -1.56
CA ILE A 55 9.69 -1.70 -1.78
C ILE A 55 9.43 -2.12 -3.23
N ILE A 56 10.04 -1.43 -4.20
CA ILE A 56 9.94 -1.81 -5.61
C ILE A 56 10.66 -3.15 -5.82
N GLY A 57 11.85 -3.32 -5.27
CA GLY A 57 12.70 -4.48 -5.48
C GLY A 57 13.28 -4.53 -6.89
N GLU A 58 14.19 -5.47 -7.14
CA GLU A 58 14.81 -5.63 -8.46
C GLU A 58 13.73 -5.90 -9.53
N LYS A 59 13.68 -5.06 -10.58
CA LYS A 59 12.69 -5.15 -11.67
C LYS A 59 11.23 -5.17 -11.19
N GLY A 60 10.94 -4.57 -10.03
CA GLY A 60 9.59 -4.55 -9.46
C GLY A 60 9.17 -5.85 -8.79
N SER A 61 10.10 -6.75 -8.46
CA SER A 61 9.80 -8.06 -7.88
C SER A 61 9.03 -7.97 -6.55
N MET A 62 9.46 -7.08 -5.66
CA MET A 62 8.88 -6.96 -4.32
C MET A 62 7.50 -6.30 -4.35
N ILE A 63 7.31 -5.23 -5.12
CA ILE A 63 5.99 -4.59 -5.24
C ILE A 63 4.98 -5.52 -5.91
N ARG A 64 5.41 -6.34 -6.87
CA ARG A 64 4.55 -7.36 -7.50
C ARG A 64 4.16 -8.45 -6.50
N ARG A 65 5.09 -8.91 -5.67
CA ARG A 65 4.81 -9.89 -4.61
C ARG A 65 3.82 -9.32 -3.60
N LEU A 66 4.11 -8.12 -3.07
CA LEU A 66 3.23 -7.39 -2.16
C LEU A 66 1.81 -7.25 -2.73
N GLY A 67 1.70 -6.74 -3.95
CA GLY A 67 0.40 -6.58 -4.62
C GLY A 67 -0.32 -7.90 -4.86
N THR A 68 0.41 -8.98 -5.17
CA THR A 68 -0.18 -10.30 -5.41
C THR A 68 -0.73 -10.90 -4.11
N GLU A 69 0.04 -10.86 -3.03
CA GLU A 69 -0.37 -11.39 -1.73
C GLU A 69 -1.53 -10.57 -1.15
N ALA A 70 -1.43 -9.24 -1.15
CA ALA A 70 -2.50 -8.37 -0.66
C ALA A 70 -3.78 -8.52 -1.49
N ARG A 71 -3.69 -8.61 -2.82
CA ARG A 71 -4.86 -8.79 -3.68
C ARG A 71 -5.59 -10.11 -3.39
N LYS A 72 -4.86 -11.21 -3.17
CA LYS A 72 -5.49 -12.51 -2.86
C LYS A 72 -6.33 -12.44 -1.59
N ASP A 73 -5.80 -11.79 -0.55
CA ASP A 73 -6.49 -11.66 0.73
C ASP A 73 -7.70 -10.73 0.62
N ILE A 74 -7.59 -9.63 -0.13
CA ILE A 74 -8.72 -8.73 -0.39
C ILE A 74 -9.80 -9.44 -1.22
N GLU A 75 -9.43 -10.23 -2.24
CA GLU A 75 -10.39 -11.02 -3.02
C GLU A 75 -11.12 -12.05 -2.14
N ALA A 76 -10.40 -12.71 -1.23
CA ALA A 76 -11.00 -13.64 -0.27
C ALA A 76 -11.95 -12.93 0.71
N PHE A 77 -11.59 -11.73 1.18
CA PHE A 77 -12.44 -10.95 2.05
C PHE A 77 -13.71 -10.43 1.34
N LEU A 78 -13.58 -9.97 0.10
CA LEU A 78 -14.67 -9.36 -0.68
C LEU A 78 -15.51 -10.37 -1.46
N GLN A 79 -15.05 -11.62 -1.60
CA GLN A 79 -15.67 -12.64 -2.44
C GLN A 79 -15.88 -12.17 -3.90
N GLN A 80 -15.02 -11.27 -4.39
CA GLN A 80 -15.09 -10.68 -5.72
C GLN A 80 -13.68 -10.46 -6.27
N LYS A 81 -13.54 -10.48 -7.61
CA LYS A 81 -12.27 -10.17 -8.28
C LYS A 81 -11.84 -8.72 -8.01
N VAL A 82 -10.54 -8.53 -7.81
CA VAL A 82 -9.96 -7.22 -7.49
C VAL A 82 -8.84 -6.90 -8.46
N PHE A 83 -8.83 -5.68 -8.98
CA PHE A 83 -7.66 -5.07 -9.60
C PHE A 83 -7.02 -4.14 -8.57
N LEU A 84 -5.88 -4.56 -8.01
CA LEU A 84 -5.12 -3.77 -7.03
C LEU A 84 -3.97 -3.06 -7.74
N GLU A 85 -4.01 -1.73 -7.72
CA GLU A 85 -2.97 -0.86 -8.25
C GLU A 85 -2.19 -0.22 -7.09
N LEU A 86 -0.88 -0.48 -7.05
CA LEU A 86 0.00 0.03 -6.00
C LEU A 86 1.04 0.99 -6.59
N PHE A 87 1.19 2.16 -5.97
CA PHE A 87 2.25 3.12 -6.28
C PHE A 87 3.10 3.41 -5.05
N VAL A 88 4.41 3.53 -5.23
CA VAL A 88 5.32 3.94 -4.15
C VAL A 88 5.67 5.42 -4.32
N LYS A 89 5.41 6.23 -3.30
CA LYS A 89 5.68 7.67 -3.30
C LYS A 89 6.62 8.03 -2.16
N VAL A 90 7.63 8.85 -2.45
CA VAL A 90 8.52 9.41 -1.42
C VAL A 90 7.96 10.73 -0.95
N LYS A 91 7.75 10.85 0.37
CA LYS A 91 7.33 12.06 1.05
C LYS A 91 8.24 12.28 2.25
N PRO A 92 9.30 13.09 2.13
CA PRO A 92 10.18 13.37 3.26
C PRO A 92 9.40 14.06 4.40
N LYS A 93 9.71 13.72 5.65
CA LYS A 93 9.17 14.36 6.86
C LYS A 93 7.63 14.38 6.96
N TRP A 94 6.94 13.44 6.31
CA TRP A 94 5.47 13.45 6.29
C TRP A 94 4.84 13.28 7.68
N ARG A 95 5.57 12.66 8.61
CA ARG A 95 5.16 12.49 10.01
C ARG A 95 5.26 13.74 10.86
N GLU A 96 6.04 14.72 10.40
CA GLU A 96 6.22 16.00 11.08
C GLU A 96 5.25 17.05 10.54
N ASN A 97 4.41 16.68 9.56
CA ASN A 97 3.50 17.58 8.89
C ASN A 97 2.05 17.24 9.25
N ASP A 98 1.44 18.06 10.11
CA ASP A 98 0.07 17.89 10.59
C ASP A 98 -0.97 17.81 9.46
N LEU A 99 -0.76 18.52 8.35
CA LEU A 99 -1.64 18.42 7.18
C LEU A 99 -1.56 17.04 6.54
N GLN A 100 -0.36 16.47 6.46
CA GLN A 100 -0.15 15.15 5.87
C GLN A 100 -0.60 14.04 6.82
N LEU A 101 -0.38 14.18 8.13
CA LEU A 101 -0.94 13.28 9.14
C LEU A 101 -2.48 13.21 9.00
N LYS A 102 -3.13 14.37 8.97
CA LYS A 102 -4.58 14.47 8.79
C LYS A 102 -5.06 13.89 7.45
N GLU A 103 -4.32 14.13 6.36
CA GLU A 103 -4.63 13.54 5.05
C GLU A 103 -4.51 12.00 5.07
N TYR A 104 -3.59 11.45 5.88
CA TYR A 104 -3.28 10.03 5.93
C TYR A 104 -4.06 9.27 7.01
N GLY A 105 -4.92 9.96 7.76
CA GLY A 105 -5.79 9.38 8.78
C GLY A 105 -5.14 9.19 10.15
N TYR A 106 -4.16 10.02 10.49
CA TYR A 106 -3.55 10.12 11.83
C TYR A 106 -4.06 11.36 12.58
#